data_AF-A0A7S4CI04-F1
#
_entry.id   AF-A0A7S4CI04-F1
#
_cell.length_a   1.000
_cell.length_b   1.000
_cell.length_c   1.000
_cell.angle_alpha   90.00
_cell.angle_beta   90.00
_cell.angle_gamma   90.00
#
_symmetry.space_group_name_H-M   'P 1'
#
loop_
_entity.id
_entity.type
_entity.pdbx_description
1 polymer ?
#
loop_
_entity_poly.entity_id
_entity_poly.type
_entity_poly.pdbx_seq_one_letter_code
_entity_poly.pdbx_strand_id
1 'polypeptide(L)'
;VLVHEGLHGTATSLSVGGDTVAVELKSPSKERFCRFRGVVFRQQSANNSSGGKEVKATGAKMTWIEAKGGWGKIVDGKLAKPCSLIRSADPAAGPPAKKAKKAPLQNTPPAASSAATSSTSVAQSAGSLDPAMPPIAGASATLREIDRDCEEFWKLEETLAAHVHGRNEDYNEKRIKAGKKPISFVLAAAQAIDNPVLQRRFEACRQSIATSCTVQEA
;
A
#
# COMPACT_ATOMS: atom_id res chain seq x y z
N VAL A 1 8.14 2.52 -29.76
CA VAL A 1 7.03 3.42 -29.37
C VAL A 1 6.85 3.29 -27.87
N LEU A 2 6.87 4.40 -27.13
CA LEU A 2 6.65 4.34 -25.69
C LEU A 2 5.18 3.96 -25.43
N VAL A 3 4.92 3.05 -24.47
CA VAL A 3 3.55 2.61 -24.09
C VAL A 3 2.60 3.80 -23.91
N HIS A 4 3.13 4.89 -23.36
CA HIS A 4 2.44 6.17 -23.22
C HIS A 4 1.86 6.71 -24.55
N GLU A 5 2.68 6.87 -25.58
CA GLU A 5 2.23 7.41 -26.88
C GLU A 5 1.20 6.48 -27.53
N GLY A 6 1.43 5.17 -27.40
CA GLY A 6 0.55 4.13 -27.89
C GLY A 6 -0.87 4.20 -27.31
N LEU A 7 -0.96 4.36 -25.99
CA LEU A 7 -2.24 4.48 -25.28
C LEU A 7 -3.00 5.76 -25.64
N HIS A 8 -2.32 6.85 -25.94
CA HIS A 8 -2.95 8.12 -26.33
C HIS A 8 -3.15 8.26 -27.85
N GLY A 9 -2.67 7.30 -28.64
CA GLY A 9 -2.83 7.25 -30.10
C GLY A 9 -4.12 6.56 -30.53
N THR A 10 -4.12 5.92 -31.71
CA THR A 10 -5.24 5.09 -32.22
C THR A 10 -4.90 3.58 -32.26
N ALA A 11 -3.69 3.19 -31.85
CA ALA A 11 -3.19 1.82 -31.96
C ALA A 11 -3.95 0.78 -31.10
N THR A 12 -4.43 -0.29 -31.74
CA THR A 12 -5.10 -1.42 -31.06
C THR A 12 -4.11 -2.40 -30.42
N SER A 13 -2.83 -2.33 -30.79
CA SER A 13 -1.74 -3.11 -30.19
C SER A 13 -0.44 -2.30 -30.14
N LEU A 14 0.47 -2.66 -29.24
CA LEU A 14 1.75 -2.01 -29.00
C LEU A 14 2.88 -3.04 -28.98
N SER A 15 4.02 -2.73 -29.60
CA SER A 15 5.24 -3.54 -29.45
C SER A 15 6.09 -2.99 -28.30
N VAL A 16 6.27 -3.80 -27.26
CA VAL A 16 7.00 -3.45 -26.03
C VAL A 16 8.06 -4.51 -25.76
N GLY A 17 9.34 -4.17 -25.97
CA GLY A 17 10.44 -5.09 -25.74
C GLY A 17 10.41 -6.36 -26.60
N GLY A 18 9.84 -6.28 -27.81
CA GLY A 18 9.66 -7.43 -28.71
C GLY A 18 8.31 -8.14 -28.56
N ASP A 19 7.63 -7.96 -27.43
CA ASP A 19 6.30 -8.53 -27.18
C ASP A 19 5.21 -7.65 -27.81
N THR A 20 4.16 -8.27 -28.36
CA THR A 20 2.96 -7.56 -28.82
C THR A 20 1.90 -7.55 -27.73
N VAL A 21 1.50 -6.37 -27.30
CA VAL A 21 0.54 -6.14 -26.21
C VAL A 21 -0.74 -5.52 -26.77
N ALA A 22 -1.90 -6.10 -26.45
CA ALA A 22 -3.19 -5.54 -26.85
C ALA A 22 -3.52 -4.26 -26.06
N VAL A 23 -4.15 -3.30 -26.74
CA VAL A 23 -4.73 -2.10 -26.12
C VAL A 23 -6.23 -2.31 -26.02
N GLU A 24 -6.71 -2.39 -24.79
CA GLU A 24 -8.11 -2.59 -24.46
C GLU A 24 -8.80 -1.25 -24.15
N LEU A 25 -10.10 -1.18 -24.43
CA LEU A 25 -10.94 -0.03 -24.11
C LEU A 25 -11.79 -0.35 -22.87
N LYS A 26 -11.68 0.46 -21.82
CA LYS A 26 -12.51 0.33 -20.63
C LYS A 26 -13.88 0.97 -20.89
N SER A 27 -14.91 0.16 -20.99
CA SER A 27 -16.31 0.63 -20.99
C SER A 27 -16.76 0.97 -19.56
N PRO A 28 -17.52 2.06 -19.32
CA PRO A 28 -18.02 3.04 -20.28
C PRO A 28 -17.09 4.25 -20.51
N SER A 29 -15.99 4.37 -19.76
CA SER A 29 -15.14 5.58 -19.77
C SER A 29 -14.37 5.81 -21.08
N LYS A 30 -14.36 4.82 -21.99
CA LYS A 30 -13.57 4.81 -23.23
C LYS A 30 -12.06 5.01 -22.99
N GLU A 31 -11.61 4.74 -21.77
CA GLU A 31 -10.20 4.87 -21.41
C GLU A 31 -9.41 3.67 -21.91
N ARG A 32 -8.26 3.92 -22.49
CA ARG A 32 -7.41 2.86 -23.04
C ARG A 32 -6.48 2.33 -21.97
N PHE A 33 -6.26 1.03 -21.96
CA PHE A 33 -5.26 0.43 -21.10
C PHE A 33 -4.61 -0.77 -21.76
N CYS A 34 -3.44 -1.14 -21.28
CA CYS A 34 -2.76 -2.36 -21.69
C CYS A 34 -2.06 -3.01 -20.49
N ARG A 35 -1.86 -4.31 -20.55
CA ARG A 35 -1.20 -5.09 -19.49
C ARG A 35 0.09 -5.68 -20.01
N PHE A 36 1.20 -5.43 -19.33
CA PHE A 36 2.50 -5.96 -19.72
C PHE A 36 3.26 -6.43 -18.48
N ARG A 37 3.62 -7.72 -18.45
CA ARG A 37 4.38 -8.34 -17.34
C ARG A 37 3.82 -8.04 -15.94
N GLY A 38 2.50 -8.13 -15.79
CA GLY A 38 1.81 -7.85 -14.53
C GLY A 38 1.68 -6.37 -14.16
N VAL A 39 2.09 -5.45 -15.03
CA VAL A 39 1.92 -4.00 -14.88
C VAL A 39 0.76 -3.52 -15.76
N VAL A 40 -0.14 -2.72 -15.21
CA VAL A 40 -1.23 -2.11 -15.97
C VAL A 40 -0.90 -0.66 -16.27
N PHE A 41 -0.94 -0.29 -17.54
CA PHE A 41 -0.81 1.08 -17.99
C PHE A 41 -2.19 1.57 -18.41
N ARG A 42 -2.67 2.66 -17.82
CA ARG A 42 -4.01 3.20 -18.08
C ARG A 42 -3.96 4.66 -18.48
N GLN A 43 -4.60 4.98 -19.59
CA GLN A 43 -4.84 6.35 -20.04
C GLN A 43 -5.76 7.07 -19.05
N GLN A 44 -5.37 8.28 -18.64
CA GLN A 44 -6.26 9.17 -17.89
C GLN A 44 -7.05 10.04 -18.85
N SER A 45 -8.38 9.97 -18.77
CA SER A 45 -9.28 10.87 -19.51
C SER A 45 -9.50 12.19 -18.78
N ALA A 46 -9.89 13.24 -19.52
CA ALA A 46 -10.28 14.54 -19.00
C ALA A 46 -11.65 14.45 -18.28
N ASN A 47 -11.64 13.92 -17.06
CA ASN A 47 -12.83 13.70 -16.25
C ASN A 47 -12.75 14.45 -14.90
N ASN A 48 -13.73 14.24 -14.01
CA ASN A 48 -13.82 14.96 -12.74
C ASN A 48 -12.86 14.46 -11.63
N SER A 49 -12.06 13.42 -11.90
CA SER A 49 -11.00 12.98 -10.96
C SER A 49 -9.91 14.04 -10.86
N SER A 50 -9.08 13.98 -9.82
CA SER A 50 -7.92 14.88 -9.64
C SER A 50 -6.99 14.86 -10.86
N GLY A 51 -6.63 13.67 -11.36
CA GLY A 51 -5.84 13.52 -12.58
C GLY A 51 -6.58 14.01 -13.83
N GLY A 52 -7.89 13.77 -13.93
CA GLY A 52 -8.69 14.23 -15.06
C GLY A 52 -8.83 15.76 -15.14
N LYS A 53 -8.92 16.43 -13.99
CA LYS A 53 -8.91 17.91 -13.90
C LYS A 53 -7.56 18.48 -14.35
N GLU A 54 -6.46 17.84 -13.96
CA GLU A 54 -5.11 18.22 -14.41
C GLU A 54 -4.99 18.09 -15.93
N VAL A 55 -5.38 16.96 -16.51
CA VAL A 55 -5.43 16.75 -17.97
C VAL A 55 -6.30 17.80 -18.65
N LYS A 56 -7.48 18.11 -18.09
CA LYS A 56 -8.39 19.13 -18.65
C LYS A 56 -7.80 20.53 -18.60
N ALA A 57 -7.07 20.87 -17.55
CA ALA A 57 -6.48 22.19 -17.36
C ALA A 57 -5.23 22.41 -18.21
N THR A 58 -4.38 21.39 -18.38
CA THR A 58 -3.10 21.51 -19.08
C THR A 58 -3.14 21.02 -20.52
N GLY A 59 -4.11 20.17 -20.88
CA GLY A 59 -4.12 19.43 -22.13
C GLY A 59 -3.07 18.31 -22.18
N ALA A 60 -2.38 18.02 -21.08
CA ALA A 60 -1.30 17.04 -21.03
C ALA A 60 -1.82 15.61 -21.19
N LYS A 61 -1.06 14.76 -21.88
CA LYS A 61 -1.32 13.33 -21.94
C LYS A 61 -0.83 12.70 -20.65
N MET A 62 -1.73 12.03 -19.93
CA MET A 62 -1.40 11.37 -18.67
C MET A 62 -1.67 9.87 -18.71
N THR A 63 -0.74 9.09 -18.17
CA THR A 63 -0.86 7.63 -18.03
C THR A 63 -0.53 7.21 -16.61
N TRP A 64 -1.45 6.47 -15.98
CA TRP A 64 -1.22 5.81 -14.70
C TRP A 64 -0.58 4.46 -14.90
N ILE A 65 0.30 4.11 -13.96
CA ILE A 65 0.98 2.82 -13.91
C ILE A 65 0.59 2.14 -12.62
N GLU A 66 -0.06 0.98 -12.72
CA GLU A 66 -0.40 0.14 -11.58
C GLU A 66 0.54 -1.06 -11.56
N ALA A 67 1.34 -1.18 -10.50
CA ALA A 67 2.32 -2.24 -10.31
C ALA A 67 2.19 -2.85 -8.92
N LYS A 68 2.73 -4.06 -8.74
CA LYS A 68 2.88 -4.66 -7.41
C LYS A 68 3.80 -3.76 -6.57
N GLY A 69 3.26 -3.15 -5.52
CA GLY A 69 3.98 -2.21 -4.66
C GLY A 69 3.70 -0.72 -4.92
N GLY A 70 2.75 -0.37 -5.79
CA GLY A 70 2.17 0.97 -5.81
C GLY A 70 1.90 1.57 -7.19
N TRP A 71 1.55 2.85 -7.19
CA TRP A 71 1.13 3.60 -8.36
C TRP A 71 2.22 4.56 -8.86
N GLY A 72 2.44 4.56 -10.17
CA GLY A 72 3.28 5.52 -10.90
C GLY A 72 2.47 6.41 -11.85
N LYS A 73 3.09 7.48 -12.33
CA LYS A 73 2.47 8.49 -13.20
C LYS A 73 3.44 8.95 -14.28
N ILE A 74 3.00 8.94 -15.53
CA ILE A 74 3.69 9.52 -16.69
C ILE A 74 2.85 10.70 -17.21
N VAL A 75 3.50 11.83 -17.48
CA VAL A 75 2.90 13.04 -18.07
C VAL A 75 3.73 13.46 -19.27
N ASP A 76 3.12 13.53 -20.44
CA ASP A 76 3.77 13.90 -21.71
C ASP A 76 5.09 13.15 -21.95
N GLY A 77 5.06 11.82 -21.76
CA GLY A 77 6.22 10.94 -21.90
C GLY A 77 7.25 11.00 -20.77
N LYS A 78 7.10 11.89 -19.78
CA LYS A 78 8.02 12.02 -18.64
C LYS A 78 7.48 11.34 -17.39
N LEU A 79 8.34 10.61 -16.67
CA LEU A 79 7.97 9.96 -15.41
C LEU A 79 7.81 11.02 -14.30
N ALA A 80 6.57 11.33 -13.93
CA ALA A 80 6.24 12.31 -12.89
C ALA A 80 6.20 11.68 -11.49
N LYS A 81 5.79 10.42 -11.40
CA LYS A 81 5.82 9.64 -10.15
C LYS A 81 6.37 8.24 -10.45
N PRO A 82 7.53 7.85 -9.87
CA PRO A 82 8.05 6.50 -10.05
C PRO A 82 7.13 5.47 -9.36
N CYS A 83 7.10 4.26 -9.90
CA CYS A 83 6.52 3.10 -9.21
C CYS A 83 7.63 2.09 -8.86
N SER A 84 7.30 1.10 -8.03
CA SER A 84 8.23 0.06 -7.58
C SER A 84 9.00 -0.62 -8.71
N LEU A 85 8.38 -0.77 -9.88
CA LEU A 85 8.94 -1.45 -11.05
C LEU A 85 9.57 -0.52 -12.09
N ILE A 86 9.25 0.78 -12.07
CA ILE A 86 9.75 1.76 -13.04
C ILE A 86 10.49 2.84 -12.27
N ARG A 87 11.79 2.61 -12.13
CA ARG A 87 12.75 3.60 -11.65
C ARG A 87 13.36 4.26 -12.88
N SER A 88 13.49 5.58 -12.87
CA SER A 88 14.26 6.28 -13.90
C SER A 88 15.65 5.66 -13.97
N ALA A 89 16.09 5.25 -15.15
CA ALA A 89 17.42 4.68 -15.38
C ALA A 89 18.55 5.72 -15.26
N ASP A 90 18.28 6.84 -14.58
CA ASP A 90 19.17 7.98 -14.43
C ASP A 90 19.82 7.92 -13.03
N PRO A 91 21.08 7.46 -12.91
CA PRO A 91 21.73 7.25 -11.63
C PRO A 91 22.57 8.48 -11.28
N ALA A 92 21.97 9.60 -10.86
CA ALA A 92 22.76 10.72 -10.31
C ALA A 92 22.01 11.82 -9.53
N ALA A 93 20.72 11.69 -9.22
CA ALA A 93 20.06 12.69 -8.36
C ALA A 93 20.31 12.34 -6.89
N GLY A 94 21.26 13.03 -6.26
CA GLY A 94 21.52 12.97 -4.83
C GLY A 94 20.25 13.16 -3.98
N PRO A 95 20.29 12.73 -2.70
CA PRO A 95 19.11 12.71 -1.84
C PRO A 95 18.42 14.08 -1.83
N PRO A 96 17.07 14.13 -1.90
CA PRO A 96 16.34 15.39 -1.93
C PRO A 96 16.66 16.19 -0.67
N ALA A 97 17.25 17.37 -0.85
CA ALA A 97 17.51 18.31 0.22
C ALA A 97 16.20 18.59 0.96
N LYS A 98 16.14 18.16 2.23
CA LYS A 98 15.03 18.42 3.15
C LYS A 98 14.78 19.93 3.17
N LYS A 99 13.65 20.39 2.63
CA LYS A 99 13.18 21.75 2.85
C LYS A 99 12.95 21.93 4.35
N ALA A 100 13.78 22.76 4.97
CA ALA A 100 13.70 23.14 6.36
C ALA A 100 12.29 23.69 6.67
N LYS A 101 11.55 22.96 7.52
CA LYS A 101 10.25 23.37 8.04
C LYS A 101 10.51 24.33 9.21
N LYS A 102 10.05 25.57 9.10
CA LYS A 102 10.03 26.56 10.20
C LYS A 102 9.32 25.96 11.42
N ALA A 103 10.00 25.97 12.57
CA ALA A 103 9.40 25.86 13.90
C ALA A 103 8.53 27.09 14.17
N PRO A 104 7.37 26.96 14.85
CA PRO A 104 7.32 26.87 16.32
C PRO A 104 6.14 25.96 16.80
N LEU A 105 5.86 25.67 18.07
CA LEU A 105 6.06 26.34 19.36
C LEU A 105 5.96 25.23 20.44
N GLN A 106 6.82 25.29 21.46
CA GLN A 106 6.85 24.34 22.58
C GLN A 106 5.56 24.45 23.42
N ASN A 107 4.88 23.32 23.60
CA ASN A 107 3.97 23.11 24.72
C ASN A 107 4.58 22.07 25.66
N THR A 108 4.80 22.49 26.89
CA THR A 108 5.35 21.75 28.02
C THR A 108 4.41 20.61 28.46
N PRO A 109 4.94 19.42 28.80
CA PRO A 109 4.14 18.32 29.34
C PRO A 109 3.98 18.42 30.87
N PRO A 110 2.82 18.05 31.45
CA PRO A 110 2.73 17.78 32.88
C PRO A 110 3.10 16.32 33.21
N ALA A 111 3.50 16.19 34.47
CA ALA A 111 4.12 15.08 35.16
C ALA A 111 3.48 13.68 34.99
N ALA A 112 4.38 12.71 35.14
CA ALA A 112 4.16 11.28 35.22
C ALA A 112 3.08 10.87 36.22
N SER A 113 2.33 9.83 35.86
CA SER A 113 1.63 8.98 36.81
C SER A 113 1.84 7.53 36.38
N SER A 114 2.66 6.82 37.16
CA SER A 114 2.85 5.38 37.07
C SER A 114 1.55 4.68 37.43
N ALA A 115 0.98 3.91 36.50
CA ALA A 115 -0.14 3.02 36.77
C ALA A 115 0.20 1.60 36.31
N ALA A 116 -0.15 0.67 37.18
CA ALA A 116 0.29 -0.72 37.22
C ALA A 116 -0.08 -1.54 35.97
N THR A 117 0.86 -2.39 35.57
CA THR A 117 0.74 -3.44 34.57
C THR A 117 -0.38 -4.41 34.97
N SER A 118 -1.51 -4.35 34.26
CA SER A 118 -2.61 -5.29 34.41
C SER A 118 -2.50 -6.35 33.31
N SER A 119 -2.10 -7.56 33.68
CA SER A 119 -2.07 -8.71 32.78
C SER A 119 -3.49 -9.19 32.49
N THR A 120 -4.05 -8.78 31.36
CA THR A 120 -5.35 -9.29 30.88
C THR A 120 -5.15 -10.64 30.19
N SER A 121 -5.47 -11.72 30.88
CA SER A 121 -5.54 -13.06 30.32
C SER A 121 -6.78 -13.18 29.41
N VAL A 122 -6.57 -13.27 28.11
CA VAL A 122 -7.65 -13.47 27.13
C VAL A 122 -8.00 -14.96 27.09
N ALA A 123 -9.16 -15.33 27.64
CA ALA A 123 -9.67 -16.70 27.57
C ALA A 123 -10.12 -17.04 26.14
N GLN A 124 -9.49 -18.04 25.51
CA GLN A 124 -9.83 -18.50 24.17
C GLN A 124 -11.02 -19.48 24.21
N SER A 125 -12.09 -19.15 23.48
CA SER A 125 -13.14 -20.10 23.11
C SER A 125 -12.64 -20.99 21.97
N ALA A 126 -12.55 -22.29 22.24
CA ALA A 126 -12.09 -23.29 21.28
C ALA A 126 -13.19 -23.64 20.25
N GLY A 127 -13.08 -23.09 19.04
CA GLY A 127 -13.75 -23.61 17.85
C GLY A 127 -12.89 -24.70 17.22
N SER A 128 -13.35 -25.95 17.31
CA SER A 128 -12.65 -27.14 16.81
C SER A 128 -12.75 -27.26 15.28
N LEU A 129 -11.62 -27.13 14.60
CA LEU A 129 -11.42 -27.47 13.19
C LEU A 129 -10.03 -28.12 13.02
N ASP A 130 -9.80 -29.27 13.67
CA ASP A 130 -8.97 -30.39 13.19
C ASP A 130 -8.75 -31.43 14.31
N PRO A 131 -9.02 -32.74 14.10
CA PRO A 131 -8.98 -33.75 15.15
C PRO A 131 -7.57 -34.22 15.57
N ALA A 132 -6.49 -33.69 14.99
CA ALA A 132 -5.12 -34.16 15.25
C ALA A 132 -4.22 -33.20 16.03
N MET A 133 -4.69 -32.00 16.42
CA MET A 133 -3.85 -31.05 17.17
C MET A 133 -4.06 -31.15 18.69
N PRO A 134 -2.98 -31.27 19.49
CA PRO A 134 -3.10 -31.31 20.95
C PRO A 134 -3.73 -30.01 21.49
N PRO A 135 -4.55 -30.09 22.56
CA PRO A 135 -5.27 -28.95 23.11
C PRO A 135 -4.32 -27.82 23.57
N ILE A 136 -4.73 -26.57 23.33
CA ILE A 136 -4.00 -25.35 23.73
C ILE A 136 -4.27 -25.10 25.22
N ALA A 137 -3.75 -25.95 26.10
CA ALA A 137 -3.84 -25.70 27.53
C ALA A 137 -2.57 -24.95 27.99
N GLY A 138 -2.71 -23.66 28.34
CA GLY A 138 -1.71 -22.94 29.13
C GLY A 138 -0.65 -22.11 28.39
N ALA A 139 -0.83 -21.79 27.10
CA ALA A 139 0.11 -20.90 26.40
C ALA A 139 -0.05 -19.44 26.90
N SER A 140 0.85 -19.01 27.78
CA SER A 140 0.95 -17.59 28.17
C SER A 140 1.51 -16.79 27.00
N ALA A 141 0.76 -15.79 26.54
CA ALA A 141 1.23 -14.81 25.56
C ALA A 141 1.82 -13.61 26.30
N THR A 142 3.00 -13.17 25.90
CA THR A 142 3.62 -11.96 26.44
C THR A 142 3.41 -10.80 25.47
N LEU A 143 2.94 -9.66 25.98
CA LEU A 143 2.82 -8.42 25.22
C LEU A 143 4.08 -7.59 25.43
N ARG A 144 4.77 -7.26 24.35
CA ARG A 144 5.96 -6.41 24.35
C ARG A 144 5.62 -5.09 23.67
N GLU A 145 5.76 -3.98 24.38
CA GLU A 145 5.59 -2.66 23.77
C GLU A 145 6.67 -2.41 22.72
N ILE A 146 6.25 -1.88 21.58
CA ILE A 146 7.14 -1.50 20.48
C ILE A 146 7.44 -0.01 20.65
N ASP A 147 8.72 0.31 20.77
CA ASP A 147 9.19 1.68 20.89
C ASP A 147 8.82 2.48 19.63
N ARG A 148 8.38 3.72 19.81
CA ARG A 148 7.97 4.60 18.70
C ARG A 148 9.13 4.96 17.79
N ASP A 149 10.34 4.98 18.32
CA ASP A 149 11.53 5.35 17.56
C ASP A 149 12.20 4.16 16.85
N CYS A 150 11.66 2.94 16.97
CA CYS A 150 12.23 1.76 16.33
C CYS A 150 11.70 1.54 14.89
N GLU A 151 12.52 0.92 14.03
CA GLU A 151 12.17 0.65 12.63
C GLU A 151 10.90 -0.21 12.47
N GLU A 152 10.62 -1.11 13.41
CA GLU A 152 9.41 -1.94 13.42
C GLU A 152 8.14 -1.09 13.52
N PHE A 153 8.15 -0.04 14.37
CA PHE A 153 7.03 0.88 14.52
C PHE A 153 6.79 1.70 13.25
N TRP A 154 7.87 2.23 12.64
CA TRP A 154 7.77 2.99 11.39
C TRP A 154 7.18 2.15 10.26
N LYS A 155 7.58 0.87 10.14
CA LYS A 155 6.99 -0.05 9.14
C LYS A 155 5.51 -0.31 9.38
N LEU A 156 5.08 -0.42 10.63
CA LEU A 156 3.66 -0.56 10.99
C LEU A 156 2.89 0.71 10.63
N GLU A 157 3.43 1.89 10.91
CA GLU A 157 2.82 3.16 10.57
C GLU A 157 2.68 3.33 9.04
N GLU A 158 3.72 3.03 8.27
CA GLU A 158 3.68 3.06 6.80
C GLU A 158 2.63 2.08 6.25
N THR A 159 2.59 0.87 6.79
CA THR A 159 1.62 -0.17 6.37
C THR A 159 0.19 0.25 6.70
N LEU A 160 -0.04 0.81 7.89
CA LEU A 160 -1.34 1.33 8.31
C LEU A 160 -1.76 2.48 7.39
N ALA A 161 -0.89 3.45 7.16
CA ALA A 161 -1.15 4.58 6.28
C ALA A 161 -1.52 4.10 4.86
N ALA A 162 -0.76 3.16 4.29
CA ALA A 162 -1.03 2.63 2.96
C ALA A 162 -2.43 1.98 2.84
N HIS A 163 -2.86 1.24 3.86
CA HIS A 163 -4.17 0.57 3.86
C HIS A 163 -5.34 1.52 4.17
N VAL A 164 -5.11 2.51 5.04
CA VAL A 164 -6.13 3.47 5.46
C VAL A 164 -6.37 4.54 4.39
N HIS A 165 -5.34 4.99 3.69
CA HIS A 165 -5.48 6.03 2.67
C HIS A 165 -6.32 5.58 1.48
N GLY A 166 -6.16 4.34 0.99
CA GLY A 166 -6.94 3.85 -0.14
C GLY A 166 -8.46 3.73 0.10
N ARG A 167 -8.93 3.80 1.34
CA ARG A 167 -10.36 3.67 1.70
C ARG A 167 -11.00 4.97 2.19
N ASN A 168 -10.21 5.96 2.62
CA ASN A 168 -10.72 7.20 3.22
C ASN A 168 -10.77 8.40 2.27
N GLU A 169 -10.28 8.25 1.03
CA GLU A 169 -10.26 9.35 0.06
C GLU A 169 -11.65 9.93 -0.21
N ASP A 170 -12.64 9.09 -0.52
CA ASP A 170 -14.02 9.53 -0.80
C ASP A 170 -14.67 10.22 0.41
N TYR A 171 -14.40 9.71 1.62
CA TYR A 171 -14.94 10.27 2.86
C TYR A 171 -14.31 11.63 3.17
N ASN A 172 -12.98 11.73 3.03
CA ASN A 172 -12.26 12.99 3.22
C ASN A 172 -12.63 14.02 2.16
N GLU A 173 -12.86 13.63 0.91
CA GLU A 173 -13.33 14.54 -0.14
C GLU A 173 -14.69 15.17 0.22
N LYS A 174 -15.65 14.37 0.70
CA LYS A 174 -16.95 14.87 1.17
C LYS A 174 -16.81 15.84 2.35
N ARG A 175 -15.91 15.56 3.30
CA ARG A 175 -15.65 16.46 4.43
C ARG A 175 -15.01 17.77 4.01
N ILE A 176 -14.03 17.72 3.11
CA ILE A 176 -13.37 18.91 2.56
C ILE A 176 -14.38 19.78 1.81
N LYS A 177 -15.26 19.18 1.00
CA LYS A 177 -16.37 19.91 0.34
C LYS A 177 -17.32 20.57 1.34
N ALA A 178 -17.52 19.95 2.51
CA ALA A 178 -18.31 20.50 3.60
C ALA A 178 -17.53 21.48 4.51
N GLY A 179 -16.32 21.90 4.13
CA GLY A 179 -15.48 22.82 4.92
C GLY A 179 -14.92 22.21 6.21
N LYS A 180 -14.98 20.89 6.38
CA LYS A 180 -14.49 20.18 7.57
C LYS A 180 -13.06 19.68 7.35
N LYS A 181 -12.27 19.65 8.42
CA LYS A 181 -10.93 19.05 8.41
C LYS A 181 -10.99 17.56 8.02
N PRO A 182 -10.03 17.05 7.23
CA PRO A 182 -9.94 15.64 6.89
C PRO A 182 -9.64 14.79 8.12
N ILE A 183 -10.09 13.54 8.10
CA ILE A 183 -9.74 12.55 9.11
C ILE A 183 -8.40 11.94 8.72
N SER A 184 -7.47 11.94 9.67
CA SER A 184 -6.22 11.21 9.60
C SER A 184 -6.18 10.21 10.76
N PHE A 185 -5.59 9.06 10.52
CA PHE A 185 -5.33 8.06 11.55
C PHE A 185 -3.85 8.14 11.87
N VAL A 186 -3.53 8.18 13.15
CA VAL A 186 -2.15 8.18 13.65
C VAL A 186 -2.01 6.95 14.52
N LEU A 187 -0.94 6.18 14.31
CA LEU A 187 -0.65 5.02 15.15
C LEU A 187 -0.18 5.51 16.52
N ALA A 188 -1.02 5.35 17.55
CA ALA A 188 -0.71 5.87 18.88
C ALA A 188 0.27 4.97 19.65
N ALA A 189 0.10 3.66 19.56
CA ALA A 189 0.94 2.66 20.21
C ALA A 189 0.86 1.34 19.43
N ALA A 190 1.89 0.51 19.57
CA ALA A 190 1.92 -0.83 19.02
C ALA A 190 2.52 -1.79 20.05
N GLN A 191 2.00 -3.02 20.08
CA GLN A 191 2.48 -4.09 20.94
C GLN A 191 2.71 -5.33 20.08
N ALA A 192 3.88 -5.94 20.23
CA ALA A 192 4.19 -7.24 19.69
C ALA A 192 3.61 -8.32 20.62
N ILE A 193 3.02 -9.35 20.03
CA ILE A 193 2.47 -10.49 20.76
C ILE A 193 3.43 -11.66 20.58
N ASP A 194 4.15 -11.99 21.64
CA ASP A 194 5.06 -13.13 21.66
C ASP A 194 4.33 -14.35 22.23
N ASN A 195 3.99 -15.29 21.35
CA ASN A 195 3.37 -16.56 21.73
C ASN A 195 4.08 -17.73 21.02
N PRO A 196 5.02 -18.41 21.69
CA PRO A 196 5.83 -19.45 21.06
C PRO A 196 5.01 -20.65 20.60
N VAL A 197 3.88 -20.94 21.26
CA VAL A 197 3.00 -22.05 20.90
C VAL A 197 2.27 -21.74 19.58
N LEU A 198 1.72 -20.53 19.45
CA LEU A 198 1.06 -20.10 18.21
C LEU A 198 2.06 -19.96 17.07
N GLN A 199 3.27 -19.46 17.35
CA GLN A 199 4.32 -19.36 16.34
C GLN A 199 4.70 -20.73 15.76
N ARG A 200 4.95 -21.74 16.61
CA ARG A 200 5.26 -23.11 16.13
C ARG A 200 4.12 -23.68 15.30
N ARG A 201 2.86 -23.46 15.69
CA ARG A 201 1.69 -23.92 14.93
C ARG A 201 1.58 -23.23 13.58
N PHE A 202 1.81 -21.92 13.54
CA PHE A 202 1.81 -21.14 12.31
C PHE A 202 2.89 -21.65 11.35
N GLU A 203 4.10 -21.91 11.85
CA GLU A 203 5.20 -22.45 11.05
C GLU A 203 4.90 -23.87 10.52
N ALA A 204 4.36 -24.76 11.36
CA ALA A 204 3.95 -26.11 10.95
C ALA A 204 2.86 -26.06 9.86
N CYS A 205 1.86 -25.18 10.03
CA CYS A 205 0.81 -24.98 9.02
C CYS A 205 1.39 -24.44 7.70
N ARG A 206 2.28 -23.45 7.78
CA ARG A 206 2.96 -22.88 6.59
C ARG A 206 3.75 -23.94 5.83
N GLN A 207 4.44 -24.85 6.53
CA GLN A 207 5.18 -25.96 5.92
C GLN A 207 4.24 -27.00 5.27
N SER A 208 3.11 -27.30 5.92
CA SER A 208 2.08 -28.18 5.35
C SER A 208 1.54 -27.62 4.04
N ILE A 209 1.16 -26.34 4.01
CA ILE A 209 0.67 -25.66 2.81
C ILE A 209 1.71 -25.66 1.69
N ALA A 210 2.98 -25.38 2.00
CA ALA A 210 4.06 -25.39 1.01
C ALA A 210 4.27 -26.78 0.38
N THR A 211 4.22 -27.82 1.20
CA THR A 211 4.34 -29.21 0.73
C THR A 211 3.14 -29.60 -0.13
N SER A 212 1.91 -29.31 0.31
CA SER A 212 0.69 -29.65 -0.44
C SER A 212 0.59 -28.92 -1.78
N CYS A 213 1.12 -27.70 -1.90
CA CYS A 213 1.07 -26.95 -3.16
C CYS A 213 2.05 -27.48 -4.23
N THR A 214 3.07 -28.24 -3.83
CA THR A 214 4.10 -28.76 -4.75
C THR A 214 3.69 -30.07 -5.42
N VAL A 215 2.68 -30.78 -4.89
CA VAL A 215 2.29 -32.13 -5.35
C VAL A 215 1.32 -32.11 -6.55
N GLN A 216 0.82 -30.95 -6.99
CA GLN A 216 -0.14 -30.87 -8.10
C GLN A 216 0.47 -30.66 -9.51
N GLU A 217 1.80 -30.64 -9.67
CA GLU A 217 2.46 -30.43 -10.97
C GLU A 217 3.15 -31.69 -11.55
N ALA A 218 2.86 -32.89 -11.02
CA ALA A 218 3.36 -34.17 -11.56
C ALA A 218 2.21 -34.99 -12.16
#